data_AF-A0A7C4MN64-F1
#
_entry.id   AF-A0A7C4MN64-F1
#
_cell.length_a   1.000
_cell.length_b   1.000
_cell.length_c   1.000
_cell.angle_alpha   90.00
_cell.angle_beta   90.00
_cell.angle_gamma   90.00
#
_symmetry.space_group_name_H-M   'P 1'
#
loop_
_entity.id
_entity.type
_entity.pdbx_description
1 polymer ?
#
loop_
_entity_poly.entity_id
_entity_poly.type
_entity_poly.pdbx_seq_one_letter_code
_entity_poly.pdbx_strand_id
1 'polypeptide(L)'
;MREKIFLFIYNSVKKKPALFVVLAFLCLFIFLLAYFNIPLKSDYIDLLPQKLEPVKKIKLLSEKLKGVGQFSIVIQSAKRDTAKMIEAADILYNGLKDFTEIDYINYKIPDSFKRAAFLFVDINDLKEIYDDSNVTEFNNFVLNVLHPDFNKTMHDIKKFKESYNNYIKEENRNEFKNALKNLKDEYADCTGVKTKEMSKLMDQYYKHKAKMWDQIIKSMKQRGLTTEEMEEVREKLLDRLNDLEDAINSGDQAKIAEQLRLMNQENVQLWAKFHSGRLNSYLNRIEPAANKYGRSDEVKKIKARLHKFDNLSDEDKNNAKKVWAELKNNADDMREMSKGMLKQKIKNEYEKGRGRN
;
A
#
# COMPACT_ATOMS: atom_id res chain seq x y z
N MET A 1 -67.34 1.88 40.53
CA MET A 1 -66.24 1.56 41.47
C MET A 1 -65.21 2.70 41.58
N ARG A 2 -64.74 3.27 40.45
CA ARG A 2 -63.82 4.44 40.45
C ARG A 2 -64.34 5.66 41.23
N GLU A 3 -65.61 6.03 41.08
CA GLU A 3 -66.22 7.18 41.79
C GLU A 3 -66.19 7.04 43.32
N LYS A 4 -66.47 5.83 43.83
CA LYS A 4 -66.43 5.55 45.27
C LYS A 4 -65.01 5.71 45.85
N ILE A 5 -63.98 5.36 45.06
CA ILE A 5 -62.57 5.53 45.44
C ILE A 5 -62.20 7.03 45.47
N PHE A 6 -62.58 7.81 44.45
CA PHE A 6 -62.31 9.25 44.42
C PHE A 6 -63.03 10.00 45.54
N LEU A 7 -64.30 9.67 45.81
CA LEU A 7 -65.06 10.23 46.94
C LEU A 7 -64.41 9.91 48.29
N PHE A 8 -63.89 8.68 48.45
CA PHE A 8 -63.16 8.29 49.66
C PHE A 8 -61.85 9.09 49.83
N ILE A 9 -61.05 9.24 48.77
CA ILE A 9 -59.81 10.04 48.81
C ILE A 9 -60.14 11.51 49.11
N TYR A 10 -61.12 12.09 48.42
CA TYR A 10 -61.56 13.47 48.63
C TYR A 10 -61.99 13.73 50.07
N ASN A 11 -62.85 12.86 50.61
CA ASN A 11 -63.31 12.98 52.00
C ASN A 11 -62.17 12.80 53.01
N SER A 12 -61.17 11.97 52.70
CA SER A 12 -59.98 11.78 53.54
C SER A 12 -59.09 13.03 53.54
N VAL A 13 -58.88 13.66 52.37
CA VAL A 13 -58.14 14.93 52.22
C VAL A 13 -58.85 16.05 52.99
N LYS A 14 -60.17 16.18 52.83
CA LYS A 14 -60.97 17.20 53.52
C LYS A 14 -60.91 17.07 55.04
N LYS A 15 -60.90 15.85 55.58
CA LYS A 15 -60.88 15.60 57.03
C LYS A 15 -59.51 15.87 57.68
N LYS A 16 -58.41 15.69 56.94
CA LYS A 16 -57.04 15.82 57.49
C LYS A 16 -56.11 16.59 56.52
N PRO A 17 -56.41 17.85 56.18
CA PRO A 17 -55.68 18.58 55.14
C PRO A 17 -54.19 18.74 55.46
N ALA A 18 -53.84 19.02 56.72
CA ALA A 18 -52.45 19.17 57.15
C ALA A 18 -51.61 17.91 56.92
N LEU A 19 -52.17 16.71 57.15
CA LEU A 19 -51.49 15.45 56.90
C LEU A 19 -51.13 15.28 55.42
N PHE A 20 -52.03 15.64 54.51
CA PHE A 20 -51.78 15.57 53.07
C PHE A 20 -50.75 16.61 52.61
N VAL A 21 -50.72 17.80 53.22
CA VAL A 21 -49.67 18.80 52.95
C VAL A 21 -48.31 18.28 53.41
N VAL A 22 -48.20 17.72 54.61
CA VAL A 22 -46.94 17.12 55.10
C VAL A 22 -46.50 15.96 54.22
N LEU A 23 -47.42 15.08 53.81
CA LEU A 23 -47.12 14.00 52.87
C LEU A 23 -46.69 14.52 51.50
N ALA A 24 -47.29 15.61 51.00
CA ALA A 24 -46.89 16.22 49.74
C ALA A 24 -45.47 16.81 49.83
N PHE A 25 -45.13 17.48 50.93
CA PHE A 25 -43.76 17.96 51.17
C PHE A 25 -42.76 16.81 51.32
N LEU A 26 -43.14 15.72 52.00
CA LEU A 26 -42.30 14.54 52.12
C LEU A 26 -42.05 13.90 50.75
N CYS A 27 -43.09 13.75 49.92
CA CYS A 27 -42.96 13.30 48.54
C CYS A 27 -42.06 14.23 47.72
N LEU A 28 -42.26 15.55 47.83
CA LEU A 28 -41.45 16.54 47.11
C LEU A 28 -39.98 16.49 47.54
N PHE A 29 -39.72 16.30 48.84
CA PHE A 29 -38.38 16.11 49.36
C PHE A 29 -37.74 14.81 48.85
N ILE A 30 -38.50 13.71 48.78
CA ILE A 30 -38.04 12.46 48.15
C ILE A 30 -37.72 12.67 46.66
N PHE A 31 -38.56 13.40 45.92
CA PHE A 31 -38.29 13.73 44.52
C PHE A 31 -37.06 14.63 44.36
N LEU A 32 -36.86 15.58 45.28
CA LEU A 32 -35.69 16.45 45.31
C LEU A 32 -34.40 15.63 45.58
N LEU A 33 -34.45 14.73 46.56
CA LEU A 33 -33.36 13.80 46.85
C LEU A 33 -33.09 12.86 45.67
N ALA A 34 -34.15 12.39 45.00
CA ALA A 34 -34.01 11.58 43.80
C ALA A 34 -33.34 12.40 42.69
N TYR A 35 -33.78 13.64 42.45
CA TYR A 35 -33.24 14.55 41.45
C TYR A 35 -31.73 14.78 41.63
N PHE A 36 -31.28 15.04 42.87
CA PHE A 36 -29.85 15.19 43.16
C PHE A 36 -29.04 13.91 42.98
N ASN A 37 -29.69 12.74 42.96
CA ASN A 37 -29.06 11.44 42.79
C ASN A 37 -29.27 10.83 41.40
N ILE A 38 -29.90 11.52 40.44
CA ILE A 38 -30.00 11.02 39.06
C ILE A 38 -28.60 11.09 38.44
N PRO A 39 -27.93 9.96 38.17
CA PRO A 39 -26.63 9.99 37.52
C PRO A 39 -26.83 10.41 36.07
N LEU A 40 -26.19 11.51 35.65
CA LEU A 40 -26.14 11.86 34.24
C LEU A 40 -25.23 10.84 33.54
N LYS A 41 -25.83 9.93 32.78
CA LYS A 41 -25.07 8.99 31.95
C LYS A 41 -24.67 9.71 30.67
N SER A 42 -23.40 10.12 30.58
CA SER A 42 -22.84 10.78 29.40
C SER A 42 -22.27 9.79 28.37
N ASP A 43 -22.04 8.53 28.77
CA ASP A 43 -21.55 7.50 27.86
C ASP A 43 -22.71 6.98 26.98
N TYR A 44 -22.52 7.06 25.66
CA TYR A 44 -23.49 6.58 24.69
C TYR A 44 -23.75 5.08 24.80
N ILE A 45 -22.75 4.28 25.22
CA ILE A 45 -22.89 2.83 25.41
C ILE A 45 -23.91 2.52 26.51
N ASP A 46 -23.98 3.36 27.54
CA ASP A 46 -24.90 3.19 28.65
C ASP A 46 -26.36 3.54 28.29
N LEU A 47 -26.58 4.27 27.19
CA LEU A 47 -27.91 4.55 26.63
C LEU A 47 -28.44 3.40 25.77
N LEU A 48 -27.58 2.44 25.39
CA LEU A 48 -27.97 1.30 24.58
C LEU A 48 -28.62 0.18 25.42
N PRO A 49 -29.44 -0.71 24.82
CA PRO A 49 -30.10 -1.81 25.54
C PRO A 49 -29.07 -2.83 26.06
N GLN A 50 -28.77 -2.76 27.35
CA GLN A 50 -27.70 -3.51 28.03
C GLN A 50 -27.82 -5.05 27.93
N LYS A 51 -29.02 -5.56 27.61
CA LYS A 51 -29.24 -7.02 27.47
C LYS A 51 -28.74 -7.58 26.14
N LEU A 52 -28.50 -6.74 25.15
CA LEU A 52 -28.06 -7.18 23.82
C LEU A 52 -26.59 -7.59 23.86
N GLU A 53 -26.30 -8.75 23.28
CA GLU A 53 -24.95 -9.32 23.24
C GLU A 53 -23.89 -8.40 22.62
N PRO A 54 -24.17 -7.65 21.53
CA PRO A 54 -23.22 -6.66 21.00
C PRO A 54 -22.87 -5.54 22.01
N VAL A 55 -23.85 -5.06 22.79
CA VAL A 55 -23.63 -3.99 23.78
C VAL A 55 -22.74 -4.49 24.91
N LYS A 56 -22.94 -5.73 25.37
CA LYS A 56 -22.06 -6.36 26.37
C LYS A 56 -20.63 -6.51 25.88
N LYS A 57 -20.44 -6.92 24.62
CA LYS A 57 -19.09 -7.04 24.02
C LYS A 57 -18.39 -5.69 23.90
N ILE A 58 -19.11 -4.65 23.49
CA ILE A 58 -18.56 -3.28 23.41
C ILE A 58 -18.19 -2.76 24.80
N LYS A 59 -19.03 -3.00 25.81
CA LYS A 59 -18.76 -2.62 27.20
C LYS A 59 -17.52 -3.34 27.76
N LEU A 60 -17.41 -4.65 27.53
CA LEU A 60 -16.25 -5.45 27.90
C LEU A 60 -14.96 -4.93 27.22
N LEU A 61 -15.04 -4.54 25.95
CA LEU A 61 -13.92 -3.92 25.23
C LEU A 61 -13.55 -2.56 25.84
N SER A 62 -14.53 -1.72 26.16
CA SER A 62 -14.32 -0.42 26.82
C SER A 62 -13.59 -0.57 28.16
N GLU A 63 -14.05 -1.50 28.99
CA GLU A 63 -13.44 -1.79 30.30
C GLU A 63 -12.01 -2.32 30.15
N LYS A 64 -11.75 -3.22 29.19
CA LYS A 64 -10.41 -3.78 28.94
C LYS A 64 -9.43 -2.77 28.35
N LEU A 65 -9.92 -1.86 27.51
CA LEU A 65 -9.10 -0.84 26.85
C LEU A 65 -8.95 0.44 27.70
N LYS A 66 -9.51 0.47 28.92
CA LYS A 66 -9.55 1.64 29.81
C LYS A 66 -10.22 2.88 29.18
N GLY A 67 -11.26 2.64 28.37
CA GLY A 67 -12.08 3.68 27.75
C GLY A 67 -12.00 3.66 26.22
N VAL A 68 -13.15 3.80 25.56
CA VAL A 68 -13.26 3.96 24.09
C VAL A 68 -13.57 5.42 23.78
N GLY A 69 -12.70 6.31 24.22
CA GLY A 69 -12.81 7.74 23.96
C GLY A 69 -11.66 8.21 23.10
N GLN A 70 -11.88 8.40 21.80
CA GLN A 70 -10.89 9.06 20.95
C GLN A 70 -11.24 10.55 20.87
N PHE A 71 -10.40 11.40 21.44
CA PHE A 71 -10.47 12.84 21.21
C PHE A 71 -9.51 13.20 20.08
N SER A 72 -10.05 13.67 18.95
CA SER A 72 -9.28 14.02 17.76
C SER A 72 -9.22 15.53 17.59
N ILE A 73 -8.01 16.08 17.61
CA ILE A 73 -7.77 17.50 17.33
C ILE A 73 -7.33 17.63 15.88
N VAL A 74 -8.09 18.40 15.09
CA VAL A 74 -7.81 18.64 13.66
C VAL A 74 -7.35 20.08 13.48
N ILE A 75 -6.14 20.26 12.95
CA ILE A 75 -5.56 21.58 12.68
C ILE A 75 -5.81 21.94 11.21
N GLN A 76 -6.43 23.10 10.98
CA GLN A 76 -6.75 23.59 9.65
C GLN A 76 -6.14 24.98 9.41
N SER A 77 -5.61 25.20 8.20
CA SER A 77 -5.09 26.49 7.76
C SER A 77 -5.87 27.01 6.55
N ALA A 78 -6.22 28.30 6.55
CA ALA A 78 -6.95 28.95 5.47
C ALA A 78 -6.20 28.96 4.12
N LYS A 79 -4.86 28.89 4.13
CA LYS A 79 -4.00 28.99 2.93
C LYS A 79 -3.31 27.68 2.53
N ARG A 80 -3.74 26.52 3.08
CA ARG A 80 -3.05 25.21 2.91
C ARG A 80 -1.55 25.29 3.18
N ASP A 81 -1.17 25.98 4.26
CA ASP A 81 0.23 26.08 4.70
C ASP A 81 0.59 24.86 5.57
N THR A 82 1.03 23.78 4.91
CA THR A 82 1.30 22.49 5.56
C THR A 82 2.41 22.57 6.60
N ALA A 83 3.44 23.38 6.36
CA ALA A 83 4.57 23.51 7.28
C ALA A 83 4.11 24.08 8.64
N LYS A 84 3.31 25.15 8.61
CA LYS A 84 2.78 25.75 9.84
C LYS A 84 1.74 24.88 10.55
N MET A 85 0.96 24.10 9.79
CA MET A 85 0.03 23.13 10.40
C MET A 85 0.79 22.03 11.15
N ILE A 86 1.90 21.55 10.59
CA ILE A 86 2.76 20.56 11.25
C ILE A 86 3.39 21.18 12.50
N GLU A 87 3.96 22.38 12.39
CA GLU A 87 4.56 23.11 13.51
C GLU A 87 3.56 23.32 14.66
N ALA A 88 2.35 23.78 14.36
CA ALA A 88 1.29 23.94 15.36
C ALA A 88 0.91 22.61 16.03
N ALA A 89 0.89 21.52 15.26
CA ALA A 89 0.59 20.20 15.79
C ALA A 89 1.75 19.67 16.67
N ASP A 90 3.00 19.99 16.32
CA ASP A 90 4.19 19.61 17.10
C ASP A 90 4.20 20.32 18.46
N ILE A 91 3.85 21.61 18.47
CA ILE A 91 3.70 22.39 19.72
C ILE A 91 2.60 21.78 20.59
N LEU A 92 1.44 21.48 20.00
CA LEU A 92 0.31 20.89 20.71
C LEU A 92 0.66 19.51 21.30
N TYR A 93 1.29 18.65 20.53
CA TYR A 93 1.73 17.33 20.99
C TYR A 93 2.67 17.42 22.18
N ASN A 94 3.69 18.29 22.10
CA ASN A 94 4.65 18.47 23.18
C ASN A 94 3.97 18.99 24.45
N GLY A 95 3.00 19.90 24.31
CA GLY A 95 2.22 20.37 25.46
C GLY A 95 1.33 19.29 26.07
N LEU A 96 0.73 18.42 25.24
CA LEU A 96 -0.18 17.38 25.72
C LEU A 96 0.54 16.20 26.37
N LYS A 97 1.76 15.85 25.94
CA LYS A 97 2.47 14.66 26.46
C LYS A 97 2.78 14.74 27.96
N ASP A 98 2.82 15.95 28.51
CA ASP A 98 3.19 16.21 29.89
C ASP A 98 1.97 16.14 30.84
N PHE A 99 0.75 15.96 30.31
CA PHE A 99 -0.46 15.76 31.12
C PHE A 99 -0.59 14.31 31.60
N THR A 100 -0.67 14.14 32.91
CA THR A 100 -0.78 12.81 33.55
C THR A 100 -2.10 12.09 33.29
N GLU A 101 -3.14 12.84 32.93
CA GLU A 101 -4.49 12.35 32.67
C GLU A 101 -4.64 11.79 31.24
N ILE A 102 -3.64 12.00 30.38
CA ILE A 102 -3.65 11.52 29.01
C ILE A 102 -2.81 10.24 28.92
N ASP A 103 -3.47 9.10 28.89
CA ASP A 103 -2.80 7.79 28.84
C ASP A 103 -2.02 7.55 27.54
N TYR A 104 -2.52 8.08 26.42
CA TYR A 104 -1.92 7.85 25.11
C TYR A 104 -2.23 9.00 24.12
N ILE A 105 -1.19 9.49 23.45
CA ILE A 105 -1.31 10.47 22.37
C ILE A 105 -0.75 9.87 21.11
N ASN A 106 -1.61 9.67 20.11
CA ASN A 106 -1.19 9.27 18.79
C ASN A 106 -0.96 10.49 17.91
N TYR A 107 0.30 10.91 17.77
CA TYR A 107 0.68 12.03 16.92
C TYR A 107 1.97 11.69 16.19
N LYS A 108 1.88 11.68 14.85
CA LYS A 108 2.86 11.11 13.91
C LYS A 108 3.08 9.60 14.13
N ILE A 109 3.12 8.87 13.02
CA ILE A 109 3.54 7.47 13.06
C ILE A 109 4.97 7.42 13.62
N PRO A 110 5.26 6.66 14.68
CA PRO A 110 6.61 6.56 15.24
C PRO A 110 7.59 6.15 14.14
N ASP A 111 8.81 6.70 14.12
CA ASP A 111 9.75 6.36 13.05
C ASP A 111 10.14 4.87 13.05
N SER A 112 10.10 4.20 14.21
CA SER A 112 10.18 2.73 14.30
C SER A 112 9.03 2.03 13.58
N PHE A 113 7.80 2.53 13.72
CA PHE A 113 6.64 2.01 13.01
C PHE A 113 6.68 2.38 11.54
N LYS A 114 7.11 3.58 11.13
CA LYS A 114 7.32 3.93 9.71
C LYS A 114 8.34 3.00 9.04
N ARG A 115 9.41 2.62 9.76
CA ARG A 115 10.40 1.64 9.31
C ARG A 115 9.80 0.23 9.15
N ALA A 116 8.86 -0.15 10.01
CA ALA A 116 8.16 -1.43 9.94
C ALA A 116 6.90 -1.41 9.08
N ALA A 117 6.35 -0.24 8.74
CA ALA A 117 5.07 -0.09 8.06
C ALA A 117 5.08 -0.80 6.70
N PHE A 118 6.24 -0.78 6.04
CA PHE A 118 6.50 -1.49 4.79
C PHE A 118 6.43 -3.02 4.89
N LEU A 119 6.54 -3.62 6.08
CA LEU A 119 6.27 -5.06 6.28
C LEU A 119 4.78 -5.38 6.21
N PHE A 120 3.92 -4.35 6.30
CA PHE A 120 2.47 -4.47 6.27
C PHE A 120 1.86 -3.83 5.01
N VAL A 121 2.69 -3.26 4.13
CA VAL A 121 2.27 -2.74 2.82
C VAL A 121 2.21 -3.93 1.86
N ASP A 122 1.17 -3.96 1.02
CA ASP A 122 1.02 -5.02 0.02
C ASP A 122 2.23 -5.03 -0.91
N ILE A 123 2.65 -6.22 -1.33
CA ILE A 123 3.81 -6.41 -2.21
C ILE A 123 3.67 -5.59 -3.50
N ASN A 124 2.45 -5.35 -4.00
CA ASN A 124 2.23 -4.56 -5.19
C ASN A 124 2.46 -3.06 -4.95
N ASP A 125 2.05 -2.53 -3.80
CA ASP A 125 2.26 -1.13 -3.43
C ASP A 125 3.73 -0.86 -3.07
N LEU A 126 4.39 -1.83 -2.42
CA LEU A 126 5.85 -1.81 -2.22
C LEU A 126 6.61 -1.74 -3.53
N LYS A 127 6.14 -2.48 -4.54
CA LYS A 127 6.73 -2.52 -5.87
C LYS A 127 6.51 -1.20 -6.61
N GLU A 128 5.34 -0.59 -6.45
CA GLU A 128 5.06 0.74 -6.99
C GLU A 128 5.95 1.82 -6.33
N ILE A 129 6.14 1.78 -5.01
CA ILE A 129 7.05 2.68 -4.27
C ILE A 129 8.52 2.43 -4.65
N TYR A 130 8.91 1.17 -4.88
CA TYR A 130 10.24 0.80 -5.38
C TYR A 130 10.49 1.31 -6.80
N ASP A 131 9.47 1.27 -7.66
CA ASP A 131 9.54 1.74 -9.04
C ASP A 131 9.57 3.28 -9.12
N ASP A 132 8.92 3.98 -8.17
CA ASP A 132 8.84 5.45 -8.11
C ASP A 132 9.99 6.11 -7.33
N SER A 133 10.61 5.41 -6.37
CA SER A 133 11.79 5.91 -5.63
C SER A 133 13.09 5.67 -6.40
N ASN A 134 14.03 6.60 -6.31
CA ASN A 134 15.32 6.45 -6.96
C ASN A 134 16.03 5.26 -6.32
N VAL A 135 16.21 4.16 -7.05
CA VAL A 135 16.88 2.89 -6.69
C VAL A 135 18.09 3.06 -5.72
N THR A 136 18.79 4.19 -5.78
CA THR A 136 19.85 4.59 -4.84
C THR A 136 19.39 4.77 -3.38
N GLU A 137 18.20 5.33 -3.10
CA GLU A 137 17.64 5.45 -1.74
C GLU A 137 17.19 4.10 -1.19
N PHE A 138 16.57 3.26 -2.01
CA PHE A 138 16.20 1.91 -1.62
C PHE A 138 17.45 1.04 -1.37
N ASN A 139 18.45 1.10 -2.26
CA ASN A 139 19.71 0.39 -2.06
C ASN A 139 20.50 0.93 -0.86
N ASN A 140 20.54 2.25 -0.64
CA ASN A 140 21.12 2.83 0.57
C ASN A 140 20.36 2.39 1.83
N PHE A 141 19.04 2.21 1.77
CA PHE A 141 18.25 1.73 2.89
C PHE A 141 18.49 0.24 3.18
N VAL A 142 18.52 -0.62 2.15
CA VAL A 142 18.86 -2.05 2.28
C VAL A 142 20.29 -2.21 2.85
N LEU A 143 21.25 -1.43 2.35
CA LEU A 143 22.65 -1.49 2.78
C LEU A 143 22.90 -0.83 4.15
N ASN A 144 22.20 0.24 4.52
CA ASN A 144 22.45 1.00 5.75
C ASN A 144 21.49 0.68 6.90
N VAL A 145 20.38 -0.03 6.68
CA VAL A 145 19.37 -0.30 7.73
C VAL A 145 19.13 -1.80 7.92
N LEU A 146 18.87 -2.56 6.86
CA LEU A 146 18.68 -4.01 6.97
C LEU A 146 20.00 -4.76 7.19
N HIS A 147 21.07 -4.33 6.51
CA HIS A 147 22.38 -4.98 6.60
C HIS A 147 23.06 -4.83 7.99
N PRO A 148 22.97 -3.68 8.70
CA PRO A 148 23.54 -3.54 10.04
C PRO A 148 22.81 -4.33 11.12
N ASP A 149 21.48 -4.45 11.07
CA ASP A 149 20.72 -5.27 12.03
C ASP A 149 20.97 -6.77 11.78
N PHE A 150 21.13 -7.18 10.51
CA PHE A 150 21.56 -8.53 10.15
C PHE A 150 23.00 -8.82 10.62
N ASN A 151 23.93 -7.88 10.37
CA ASN A 151 25.31 -7.98 10.84
C ASN A 151 25.41 -7.96 12.37
N LYS A 152 24.59 -7.17 13.06
CA LYS A 152 24.52 -7.12 14.52
C LYS A 152 23.99 -8.43 15.08
N THR A 153 22.89 -8.95 14.54
CA THR A 153 22.35 -10.26 14.92
C THR A 153 23.39 -11.36 14.69
N MET A 154 24.13 -11.32 13.59
CA MET A 154 25.16 -12.31 13.28
C MET A 154 26.44 -12.12 14.12
N HIS A 155 26.78 -10.89 14.48
CA HIS A 155 27.85 -10.58 15.43
C HIS A 155 27.46 -11.02 16.85
N ASP A 156 26.21 -10.85 17.27
CA ASP A 156 25.71 -11.28 18.58
C ASP A 156 25.65 -12.80 18.65
N ILE A 157 25.22 -13.48 17.58
CA ILE A 157 25.34 -14.95 17.44
C ILE A 157 26.81 -15.39 17.54
N LYS A 158 27.74 -14.67 16.90
CA LYS A 158 29.18 -15.00 16.93
C LYS A 158 29.81 -14.77 18.31
N LYS A 159 29.51 -13.64 18.97
CA LYS A 159 29.94 -13.33 20.35
C LYS A 159 29.36 -14.31 21.35
N PHE A 160 28.10 -14.70 21.18
CA PHE A 160 27.48 -15.76 21.96
C PHE A 160 28.20 -17.09 21.76
N LYS A 161 28.54 -17.46 20.52
CA LYS A 161 29.33 -18.67 20.18
C LYS A 161 30.74 -18.65 20.80
N GLU A 162 31.39 -17.49 20.84
CA GLU A 162 32.71 -17.28 21.43
C GLU A 162 32.66 -17.37 22.97
N SER A 163 31.69 -16.73 23.63
CA SER A 163 31.45 -16.89 25.08
C SER A 163 31.06 -18.32 25.47
N TYR A 164 30.31 -19.01 24.61
CA TYR A 164 29.84 -20.38 24.80
C TYR A 164 30.94 -21.43 24.74
N ASN A 165 31.94 -21.24 23.85
CA ASN A 165 33.08 -22.15 23.77
C ASN A 165 33.93 -22.17 25.04
N ASN A 166 33.86 -21.11 25.86
CA ASN A 166 34.67 -20.95 27.06
C ASN A 166 34.01 -21.44 28.36
N TYR A 167 32.68 -21.72 28.40
CA TYR A 167 31.96 -21.85 29.69
C TYR A 167 31.00 -23.04 29.87
N ILE A 168 30.87 -23.98 28.93
CA ILE A 168 29.88 -25.07 29.06
C ILE A 168 30.51 -26.48 28.94
N LYS A 169 30.14 -27.36 29.88
CA LYS A 169 30.52 -28.79 29.93
C LYS A 169 30.02 -29.55 28.68
N GLU A 170 30.78 -30.55 28.26
CA GLU A 170 30.68 -31.23 26.96
C GLU A 170 29.32 -31.87 26.66
N GLU A 171 28.58 -32.32 27.68
CA GLU A 171 27.23 -32.91 27.54
C GLU A 171 26.18 -31.89 27.05
N ASN A 172 26.17 -30.66 27.58
CA ASN A 172 25.24 -29.60 27.17
C ASN A 172 25.55 -29.07 25.75
N ARG A 173 26.74 -29.38 25.22
CA ARG A 173 27.18 -28.97 23.88
C ARG A 173 26.47 -29.75 22.77
N ASN A 174 26.19 -31.03 23.00
CA ASN A 174 25.56 -31.91 22.02
C ASN A 174 24.05 -31.70 21.97
N GLU A 175 23.40 -31.51 23.11
CA GLU A 175 21.96 -31.22 23.19
C GLU A 175 21.60 -29.90 22.50
N PHE A 176 22.40 -28.84 22.72
CA PHE A 176 22.20 -27.57 22.03
C PHE A 176 22.57 -27.61 20.54
N LYS A 177 23.61 -28.36 20.12
CA LYS A 177 23.88 -28.60 18.69
C LYS A 177 22.70 -29.26 18.00
N ASN A 178 22.06 -30.22 18.66
CA ASN A 178 20.86 -30.87 18.16
C ASN A 178 19.67 -29.91 18.14
N ALA A 179 19.47 -29.09 19.17
CA ALA A 179 18.43 -28.06 19.19
C ALA A 179 18.62 -26.99 18.09
N LEU A 180 19.86 -26.55 17.85
CA LEU A 180 20.20 -25.58 16.81
C LEU A 180 20.07 -26.19 15.41
N LYS A 181 20.38 -27.48 15.25
CA LYS A 181 20.12 -28.24 14.03
C LYS A 181 18.62 -28.35 13.79
N ASN A 182 17.83 -28.72 14.81
CA ASN A 182 16.38 -28.79 14.71
C ASN A 182 15.75 -27.42 14.41
N LEU A 183 16.20 -26.32 15.03
CA LEU A 183 15.76 -24.96 14.71
C LEU A 183 16.13 -24.52 13.30
N LYS A 184 17.32 -24.93 12.83
CA LYS A 184 17.75 -24.68 11.44
C LYS A 184 16.90 -25.48 10.46
N ASP A 185 16.55 -26.72 10.79
CA ASP A 185 15.71 -27.60 9.99
C ASP A 185 14.25 -27.10 10.00
N GLU A 186 13.70 -26.67 11.14
CA GLU A 186 12.38 -26.03 11.27
C GLU A 186 12.31 -24.69 10.53
N TYR A 187 13.38 -23.89 10.58
CA TYR A 187 13.48 -22.66 9.80
C TYR A 187 13.58 -22.95 8.30
N ALA A 188 14.34 -23.97 7.90
CA ALA A 188 14.44 -24.42 6.50
C ALA A 188 13.09 -24.95 5.99
N ASP A 189 12.33 -25.67 6.82
CA ASP A 189 10.98 -26.13 6.50
C ASP A 189 9.99 -24.96 6.40
N CYS A 190 10.02 -24.03 7.35
CA CYS A 190 9.16 -22.84 7.32
C CYS A 190 9.46 -21.95 6.10
N THR A 191 10.74 -21.72 5.79
CA THR A 191 11.15 -20.97 4.60
C THR A 191 10.86 -21.74 3.32
N GLY A 192 11.02 -23.06 3.29
CA GLY A 192 10.65 -23.90 2.15
C GLY A 192 9.15 -23.86 1.84
N VAL A 193 8.30 -23.95 2.87
CA VAL A 193 6.84 -23.83 2.73
C VAL A 193 6.47 -22.43 2.24
N LYS A 194 7.00 -21.36 2.87
CA LYS A 194 6.70 -19.98 2.48
C LYS A 194 7.20 -19.64 1.08
N THR A 195 8.38 -20.14 0.69
CA THR A 195 8.89 -19.97 -0.67
C THR A 195 8.01 -20.71 -1.66
N LYS A 196 7.58 -21.95 -1.38
CA LYS A 196 6.65 -22.68 -2.25
C LYS A 196 5.30 -21.97 -2.40
N GLU A 197 4.75 -21.42 -1.31
CA GLU A 197 3.54 -20.58 -1.36
C GLU A 197 3.74 -19.34 -2.22
N MET A 198 4.84 -18.61 -2.02
CA MET A 198 5.18 -17.43 -2.81
C MET A 198 5.35 -17.78 -4.30
N SER A 199 6.06 -18.87 -4.62
CA SER A 199 6.25 -19.30 -6.00
C SER A 199 4.93 -19.67 -6.67
N LYS A 200 3.98 -20.30 -5.95
CA LYS A 200 2.62 -20.54 -6.46
C LYS A 200 1.87 -19.24 -6.74
N LEU A 201 2.00 -18.22 -5.88
CA LEU A 201 1.41 -16.90 -6.14
C LEU A 201 2.05 -16.24 -7.37
N MET A 202 3.36 -16.38 -7.55
CA MET A 202 4.07 -15.88 -8.73
C MET A 202 3.63 -16.60 -10.01
N ASP A 203 3.46 -17.92 -9.98
CA ASP A 203 2.89 -18.70 -11.09
C ASP A 203 1.49 -18.17 -11.47
N GLN A 204 0.60 -17.98 -10.49
CA GLN A 204 -0.73 -17.41 -10.72
C GLN A 204 -0.67 -16.00 -11.33
N TYR A 205 0.22 -15.15 -10.81
CA TYR A 205 0.45 -13.80 -11.33
C TYR A 205 0.86 -13.82 -12.80
N TYR A 206 1.81 -14.68 -13.17
CA TYR A 206 2.28 -14.75 -14.55
C TYR A 206 1.29 -15.42 -15.49
N LYS A 207 0.51 -16.42 -15.03
CA LYS A 207 -0.66 -16.94 -15.77
C LYS A 207 -1.67 -15.84 -16.07
N HIS A 208 -1.90 -14.93 -15.12
CA HIS A 208 -2.73 -13.75 -15.34
C HIS A 208 -2.11 -12.78 -16.36
N LYS A 209 -0.79 -12.50 -16.26
CA LYS A 209 -0.08 -11.65 -17.23
C LYS A 209 -0.12 -12.22 -18.64
N ALA A 210 0.07 -13.52 -18.83
CA ALA A 210 -0.04 -14.16 -20.13
C ALA A 210 -1.42 -13.94 -20.76
N LYS A 211 -2.50 -14.09 -19.98
CA LYS A 211 -3.88 -13.78 -20.44
C LYS A 211 -4.08 -12.30 -20.79
N MET A 212 -3.48 -11.38 -20.02
CA MET A 212 -3.50 -9.95 -20.38
C MET A 212 -2.79 -9.70 -21.73
N TRP A 213 -1.64 -10.35 -21.95
CA TRP A 213 -0.92 -10.25 -23.22
C TRP A 213 -1.73 -10.79 -24.40
N ASP A 214 -2.47 -11.89 -24.23
CA ASP A 214 -3.40 -12.40 -25.24
C ASP A 214 -4.44 -11.35 -25.65
N GLN A 215 -5.02 -10.66 -24.66
CA GLN A 215 -6.00 -9.60 -24.90
C GLN A 215 -5.37 -8.39 -25.62
N ILE A 216 -4.15 -8.01 -25.23
CA ILE A 216 -3.41 -6.90 -25.85
C ILE A 216 -3.08 -7.23 -27.31
N ILE A 217 -2.50 -8.42 -27.57
CA ILE A 217 -2.16 -8.90 -28.91
C ILE A 217 -3.42 -8.95 -29.79
N LYS A 218 -4.51 -9.53 -29.28
CA LYS A 218 -5.79 -9.55 -29.99
C LYS A 218 -6.29 -8.15 -30.34
N SER A 219 -6.22 -7.20 -29.40
CA SER A 219 -6.61 -5.81 -29.63
C SER A 219 -5.72 -5.11 -30.66
N MET A 220 -4.42 -5.39 -30.66
CA MET A 220 -3.48 -4.88 -31.66
C MET A 220 -3.78 -5.42 -33.06
N LYS A 221 -4.01 -6.73 -33.19
CA LYS A 221 -4.42 -7.36 -34.46
C LYS A 221 -5.70 -6.73 -35.02
N GLN A 222 -6.71 -6.52 -34.18
CA GLN A 222 -7.96 -5.86 -34.56
C GLN A 222 -7.77 -4.42 -35.08
N ARG A 223 -6.67 -3.75 -34.69
CA ARG A 223 -6.31 -2.41 -35.14
C ARG A 223 -5.38 -2.41 -36.36
N GLY A 224 -5.11 -3.57 -36.95
CA GLY A 224 -4.21 -3.74 -38.09
C GLY A 224 -2.73 -3.52 -37.74
N LEU A 225 -2.34 -3.74 -36.49
CA LEU A 225 -0.93 -3.71 -36.07
C LEU A 225 -0.32 -5.11 -36.21
N THR A 226 0.93 -5.18 -36.67
CA THR A 226 1.79 -6.37 -36.69
C THR A 226 2.04 -6.85 -35.26
N THR A 227 1.90 -8.16 -35.00
CA THR A 227 2.03 -8.75 -33.65
C THR A 227 2.83 -10.06 -33.61
N GLU A 228 3.33 -10.53 -34.75
CA GLU A 228 3.98 -11.83 -34.92
C GLU A 228 5.12 -12.02 -33.90
N GLU A 229 5.96 -11.01 -33.72
CA GLU A 229 7.07 -11.07 -32.76
C GLU A 229 6.60 -11.04 -31.29
N MET A 230 5.45 -10.41 -31.00
CA MET A 230 4.88 -10.46 -29.65
C MET A 230 4.28 -11.84 -29.36
N GLU A 231 3.69 -12.48 -30.35
CA GLU A 231 3.18 -13.84 -30.23
C GLU A 231 4.31 -14.83 -29.96
N GLU A 232 5.44 -14.71 -30.65
CA GLU A 232 6.62 -15.54 -30.40
C GLU A 232 7.14 -15.40 -28.95
N VAL A 233 7.27 -14.16 -28.46
CA VAL A 233 7.72 -13.92 -27.07
C VAL A 233 6.67 -14.40 -26.06
N ARG A 234 5.38 -14.30 -26.40
CA ARG A 234 4.28 -14.81 -25.57
C ARG A 234 4.32 -16.34 -25.47
N GLU A 235 4.59 -17.06 -26.55
CA GLU A 235 4.77 -18.52 -26.50
C GLU A 235 5.94 -18.89 -25.59
N LYS A 236 7.08 -18.20 -25.70
CA LYS A 236 8.21 -18.39 -24.77
C LYS A 236 7.79 -18.17 -23.32
N LEU A 237 7.00 -17.14 -23.02
CA LEU A 237 6.49 -16.92 -21.67
C LEU A 237 5.60 -18.07 -21.17
N LEU A 238 4.80 -18.69 -22.04
CA LEU A 238 4.00 -19.87 -21.67
C LEU A 238 4.87 -21.10 -21.41
N ASP A 239 5.89 -21.33 -22.23
CA ASP A 239 6.82 -22.44 -22.01
C ASP A 239 7.50 -22.29 -20.65
N ARG A 240 7.94 -21.07 -20.29
CA ARG A 240 8.52 -20.77 -18.97
C ARG A 240 7.54 -20.94 -17.81
N LEU A 241 6.25 -20.69 -18.03
CA LEU A 241 5.22 -20.94 -17.03
C LEU A 241 5.11 -22.44 -16.71
N ASN A 242 5.14 -23.28 -17.73
CA ASN A 242 5.12 -24.74 -17.54
C ASN A 242 6.40 -25.20 -16.80
N ASP A 243 7.58 -24.70 -17.23
CA ASP A 243 8.85 -24.98 -16.55
C ASP A 243 8.85 -24.52 -15.08
N LEU A 244 8.23 -23.38 -14.76
CA LEU A 244 8.10 -22.87 -13.40
C LEU A 244 7.21 -23.77 -12.55
N GLU A 245 6.07 -24.23 -13.08
CA GLU A 245 5.18 -25.13 -12.38
C GLU A 245 5.90 -26.45 -12.01
N ASP A 246 6.68 -27.01 -12.94
CA ASP A 246 7.53 -28.18 -12.70
C ASP A 246 8.63 -27.91 -11.67
N ALA A 247 9.25 -26.73 -11.70
CA ALA A 247 10.24 -26.31 -10.70
C ALA A 247 9.63 -26.18 -9.29
N ILE A 248 8.43 -25.62 -9.19
CA ILE A 248 7.68 -25.50 -7.92
C ILE A 248 7.29 -26.86 -7.37
N ASN A 249 6.86 -27.78 -8.24
CA ASN A 249 6.46 -29.12 -7.86
C ASN A 249 7.65 -29.96 -7.37
N SER A 250 8.81 -29.81 -8.01
CA SER A 250 10.06 -30.46 -7.59
C SER A 250 10.71 -29.83 -6.36
N GLY A 251 10.39 -28.57 -6.04
CA GLY A 251 10.96 -27.84 -4.89
C GLY A 251 12.38 -27.31 -5.15
N ASP A 252 12.86 -27.37 -6.39
CA ASP A 252 14.19 -26.92 -6.79
C ASP A 252 14.26 -25.38 -6.83
N GLN A 253 14.79 -24.80 -5.75
CA GLN A 253 14.85 -23.34 -5.56
C GLN A 253 15.68 -22.63 -6.63
N ALA A 254 16.74 -23.27 -7.15
CA ALA A 254 17.58 -22.68 -8.18
C ALA A 254 16.81 -22.60 -9.52
N LYS A 255 16.08 -23.67 -9.87
CA LYS A 255 15.21 -23.66 -11.04
C LYS A 255 14.07 -22.66 -10.91
N ILE A 256 13.43 -22.57 -9.75
CA ILE A 256 12.37 -21.58 -9.51
C ILE A 256 12.90 -20.17 -9.74
N ALA A 257 14.05 -19.82 -9.14
CA ALA A 257 14.65 -18.50 -9.28
C ALA A 257 15.00 -18.18 -10.74
N GLU A 258 15.57 -19.15 -11.46
CA GLU A 258 15.94 -18.99 -12.87
C GLU A 258 14.72 -18.81 -13.77
N GLN A 259 13.66 -19.62 -13.58
CA GLN A 259 12.43 -19.48 -14.37
C GLN A 259 11.75 -18.14 -14.13
N LEU A 260 11.67 -17.67 -12.87
CA LEU A 260 11.14 -16.34 -12.55
C LEU A 260 11.97 -15.23 -13.21
N ARG A 261 13.31 -15.36 -13.24
CA ARG A 261 14.19 -14.40 -13.93
C ARG A 261 13.89 -14.36 -15.43
N LEU A 262 13.84 -15.52 -16.08
CA LEU A 262 13.53 -15.64 -17.52
C LEU A 262 12.14 -15.07 -17.84
N MET A 263 11.12 -15.38 -17.04
CA MET A 263 9.78 -14.85 -17.23
C MET A 263 9.71 -13.33 -17.09
N ASN A 264 10.47 -12.76 -16.16
CA ASN A 264 10.59 -11.31 -16.05
C ASN A 264 11.23 -10.71 -17.32
N GLN A 265 12.27 -11.33 -17.85
CA GLN A 265 12.92 -10.92 -19.10
C GLN A 265 11.95 -10.95 -20.30
N GLU A 266 11.18 -12.03 -20.46
CA GLU A 266 10.19 -12.13 -21.55
C GLU A 266 9.06 -11.11 -21.39
N ASN A 267 8.62 -10.84 -20.16
CA ASN A 267 7.61 -9.82 -19.89
C ASN A 267 8.13 -8.39 -20.20
N VAL A 268 9.39 -8.09 -19.90
CA VAL A 268 10.04 -6.82 -20.30
C VAL A 268 10.10 -6.71 -21.83
N GLN A 269 10.41 -7.80 -22.52
CA GLN A 269 10.45 -7.82 -23.99
C GLN A 269 9.06 -7.61 -24.61
N LEU A 270 8.01 -8.27 -24.09
CA LEU A 270 6.62 -8.03 -24.52
C LEU A 270 6.20 -6.57 -24.33
N TRP A 271 6.54 -6.00 -23.18
CA TRP A 271 6.25 -4.60 -22.89
C TRP A 271 6.98 -3.66 -23.84
N ALA A 272 8.27 -3.89 -24.07
CA ALA A 272 9.08 -3.07 -24.96
C ALA A 272 8.55 -3.10 -26.40
N LYS A 273 8.23 -4.30 -26.92
CA LYS A 273 7.63 -4.49 -28.25
C LYS A 273 6.27 -3.81 -28.38
N PHE A 274 5.41 -3.93 -27.36
CA PHE A 274 4.11 -3.25 -27.35
C PHE A 274 4.26 -1.73 -27.47
N HIS A 275 5.14 -1.15 -26.65
CA HIS A 275 5.33 0.30 -26.63
C HIS A 275 6.06 0.81 -27.87
N SER A 276 7.09 0.10 -28.36
CA SER A 276 7.79 0.47 -29.60
C SER A 276 6.84 0.41 -30.79
N GLY A 277 6.03 -0.65 -30.91
CA GLY A 277 5.01 -0.80 -31.95
C GLY A 277 3.97 0.33 -31.93
N ARG A 278 3.50 0.73 -30.75
CA ARG A 278 2.59 1.88 -30.60
C ARG A 278 3.23 3.20 -31.02
N LEU A 279 4.47 3.45 -30.60
CA LEU A 279 5.19 4.67 -30.95
C LEU A 279 5.49 4.71 -32.46
N ASN A 280 5.91 3.60 -33.06
CA ASN A 280 6.09 3.47 -34.50
C ASN A 280 4.79 3.73 -35.27
N SER A 281 3.65 3.21 -34.80
CA SER A 281 2.34 3.49 -35.40
C SER A 281 2.01 4.99 -35.37
N TYR A 282 2.28 5.67 -34.25
CA TYR A 282 2.09 7.12 -34.16
C TYR A 282 3.06 7.90 -35.05
N LEU A 283 4.34 7.51 -35.09
CA LEU A 283 5.35 8.09 -35.99
C LEU A 283 4.89 8.03 -37.45
N ASN A 284 4.41 6.87 -37.90
CA ASN A 284 3.92 6.70 -39.27
C ASN A 284 2.74 7.64 -39.60
N ARG A 285 1.90 7.97 -38.62
CA ARG A 285 0.79 8.93 -38.81
C ARG A 285 1.27 10.38 -38.91
N ILE A 286 2.30 10.75 -38.15
CA ILE A 286 2.80 12.13 -38.12
C ILE A 286 3.90 12.39 -39.15
N GLU A 287 4.53 11.35 -39.70
CA GLU A 287 5.63 11.43 -40.66
C GLU A 287 5.32 12.30 -41.90
N PRO A 288 4.13 12.22 -42.54
CA PRO A 288 3.80 13.13 -43.63
C PRO A 288 3.81 14.61 -43.21
N ALA A 289 3.33 14.91 -42.00
CA ALA A 289 3.38 16.26 -41.46
C ALA A 289 4.83 16.67 -41.12
N ALA A 290 5.61 15.77 -40.53
CA ALA A 290 7.02 16.01 -40.23
C ALA A 290 7.81 16.32 -41.50
N ASN A 291 7.58 15.57 -42.58
CA ASN A 291 8.18 15.84 -43.89
C ASN A 291 7.80 17.23 -44.42
N LYS A 292 6.53 17.60 -44.34
CA LYS A 292 6.04 18.93 -44.75
C LYS A 292 6.71 20.08 -43.98
N TYR A 293 7.06 19.87 -42.71
CA TYR A 293 7.69 20.87 -41.84
C TYR A 293 9.22 20.69 -41.70
N GLY A 294 9.87 19.90 -42.57
CA GLY A 294 11.33 19.76 -42.57
C GLY A 294 11.92 18.98 -41.39
N ARG A 295 11.13 18.08 -40.76
CA ARG A 295 11.52 17.28 -39.59
C ARG A 295 11.70 15.78 -39.89
N SER A 296 11.95 15.42 -41.15
CA SER A 296 12.13 14.02 -41.57
C SER A 296 13.27 13.31 -40.84
N ASP A 297 14.35 14.02 -40.52
CA ASP A 297 15.50 13.43 -39.84
C ASP A 297 15.22 13.10 -38.37
N GLU A 298 14.37 13.88 -37.70
CA GLU A 298 13.90 13.56 -36.34
C GLU A 298 13.11 12.24 -36.35
N VAL A 299 12.19 12.07 -37.32
CA VAL A 299 11.43 10.82 -37.48
C VAL A 299 12.35 9.63 -37.70
N LYS A 300 13.34 9.74 -38.59
CA LYS A 300 14.32 8.66 -38.85
C LYS A 300 15.11 8.29 -37.59
N LYS A 301 15.57 9.27 -36.82
CA LYS A 301 16.30 9.04 -35.56
C LYS A 301 15.44 8.33 -34.52
N ILE A 302 14.18 8.73 -34.36
CA ILE A 302 13.26 8.09 -33.42
C ILE A 302 12.97 6.65 -33.87
N LYS A 303 12.66 6.41 -35.16
CA LYS A 303 12.46 5.05 -35.71
C LYS A 303 13.67 4.14 -35.47
N ALA A 304 14.88 4.64 -35.74
CA ALA A 304 16.12 3.89 -35.52
C ALA A 304 16.34 3.51 -34.05
N ARG A 305 15.98 4.39 -33.11
CA ARG A 305 16.02 4.05 -31.67
C ARG A 305 14.94 3.04 -31.29
N LEU A 306 13.74 3.16 -31.85
CA LEU A 306 12.64 2.23 -31.56
C LEU A 306 12.92 0.81 -32.05
N HIS A 307 13.63 0.65 -33.17
CA HIS A 307 14.04 -0.67 -33.68
C HIS A 307 14.96 -1.45 -32.73
N LYS A 308 15.64 -0.78 -31.78
CA LYS A 308 16.44 -1.48 -30.77
C LYS A 308 15.59 -2.36 -29.84
N PHE A 309 14.30 -2.04 -29.69
CA PHE A 309 13.38 -2.81 -28.85
C PHE A 309 12.83 -4.05 -29.55
N ASP A 310 13.13 -4.24 -30.84
CA ASP A 310 12.75 -5.45 -31.56
C ASP A 310 13.55 -6.65 -31.01
N ASN A 311 14.82 -6.44 -30.65
CA ASN A 311 15.69 -7.46 -30.09
C ASN A 311 16.50 -6.89 -28.92
N LEU A 312 15.89 -6.90 -27.72
CA LEU A 312 16.57 -6.52 -26.48
C LEU A 312 17.70 -7.52 -26.15
N SER A 313 18.86 -6.98 -25.76
CA SER A 313 19.94 -7.78 -25.18
C SER A 313 19.54 -8.35 -23.81
N ASP A 314 20.20 -9.42 -23.35
CA ASP A 314 19.93 -9.96 -22.00
C ASP A 314 20.21 -8.94 -20.90
N GLU A 315 21.21 -8.08 -21.10
CA GLU A 315 21.51 -6.96 -20.20
C GLU A 315 20.31 -5.99 -20.11
N ASP A 316 19.74 -5.62 -21.25
CA ASP A 316 18.58 -4.71 -21.28
C ASP A 316 17.32 -5.38 -20.73
N LYS A 317 17.09 -6.67 -21.00
CA LYS A 317 15.97 -7.43 -20.42
C LYS A 317 16.06 -7.50 -18.90
N ASN A 318 17.27 -7.53 -18.34
CA ASN A 318 17.50 -7.47 -16.90
C ASN A 318 17.40 -6.05 -16.31
N ASN A 319 17.31 -5.01 -17.15
CA ASN A 319 17.25 -3.61 -16.74
C ASN A 319 15.98 -2.91 -17.26
N ALA A 320 14.82 -3.37 -16.77
CA ALA A 320 13.51 -2.84 -17.15
C ALA A 320 13.41 -1.31 -17.02
N LYS A 321 14.04 -0.72 -16.00
CA LYS A 321 14.06 0.72 -15.77
C LYS A 321 14.76 1.48 -16.90
N LYS A 322 15.88 0.97 -17.40
CA LYS A 322 16.60 1.53 -18.55
C LYS A 322 15.74 1.47 -19.81
N VAL A 323 15.15 0.30 -20.10
CA VAL A 323 14.25 0.10 -21.26
C VAL A 323 13.07 1.07 -21.21
N TRP A 324 12.45 1.23 -20.04
CA TRP A 324 11.35 2.18 -19.84
C TRP A 324 11.77 3.62 -20.07
N ALA A 325 12.91 4.03 -19.50
CA ALA A 325 13.43 5.39 -19.65
C ALA A 325 13.71 5.72 -21.12
N GLU A 326 14.29 4.79 -21.87
CA GLU A 326 14.56 5.00 -23.30
C GLU A 326 13.27 5.09 -24.13
N LEU A 327 12.26 4.25 -23.88
CA LEU A 327 10.96 4.34 -24.54
C LEU A 327 10.23 5.64 -24.21
N LYS A 328 10.30 6.09 -22.95
CA LYS A 328 9.77 7.39 -22.51
C LYS A 328 10.46 8.55 -23.23
N ASN A 329 11.79 8.54 -23.33
CA ASN A 329 12.54 9.57 -24.04
C ASN A 329 12.13 9.65 -25.53
N ASN A 330 11.90 8.50 -26.18
CA ASN A 330 11.38 8.50 -27.56
C ASN A 330 9.98 9.12 -27.65
N ALA A 331 9.09 8.83 -26.69
CA ALA A 331 7.75 9.42 -26.65
C ALA A 331 7.79 10.94 -26.42
N ASP A 332 8.68 11.41 -25.54
CA ASP A 332 8.87 12.84 -25.27
C ASP A 332 9.43 13.57 -26.50
N ASP A 333 10.41 12.98 -27.20
CA ASP A 333 10.92 13.52 -28.46
C ASP A 333 9.83 13.64 -29.53
N MET A 334 8.95 12.64 -29.64
CA MET A 334 7.80 12.69 -30.56
C MET A 334 6.81 13.81 -30.19
N ARG A 335 6.61 14.04 -28.89
CA ARG A 335 5.74 15.10 -28.37
C ARG A 335 6.31 16.48 -28.68
N GLU A 336 7.59 16.69 -28.44
CA GLU A 336 8.26 17.95 -28.75
C GLU A 336 8.31 18.21 -30.26
N MET A 337 8.55 17.17 -31.07
CA MET A 337 8.45 17.26 -32.53
C MET A 337 7.06 17.73 -32.98
N SER A 338 6.02 17.13 -32.41
CA SER A 338 4.61 17.47 -32.70
C SER A 338 4.27 18.91 -32.31
N LYS A 339 4.74 19.37 -31.14
CA LYS A 339 4.60 20.77 -30.72
C LYS A 339 5.31 21.74 -31.68
N GLY A 340 6.52 21.39 -32.11
CA GLY A 340 7.31 22.17 -33.07
C GLY A 340 6.55 22.36 -34.40
N MET A 341 6.01 21.27 -34.95
CA MET A 341 5.19 21.32 -36.16
C MET A 341 3.93 22.18 -36.00
N LEU A 342 3.24 22.08 -34.84
CA LEU A 342 2.05 22.88 -34.57
C LEU A 342 2.37 24.38 -34.51
N LYS A 343 3.46 24.75 -33.83
CA LYS A 343 3.92 26.15 -33.77
C LYS A 343 4.21 26.70 -35.17
N GLN A 344 4.90 25.93 -36.01
CA GLN A 344 5.21 26.33 -37.37
C GLN A 344 3.95 26.44 -38.25
N LYS A 345 2.99 25.53 -38.09
CA LYS A 345 1.68 25.63 -38.75
C LYS A 345 0.96 26.93 -38.39
N ILE A 346 0.87 27.26 -37.10
CA ILE A 346 0.21 28.48 -36.61
C ILE A 346 0.90 29.73 -37.19
N LYS A 347 2.24 29.75 -37.18
CA LYS A 347 3.03 30.85 -37.77
C LYS A 347 2.71 31.04 -39.26
N ASN A 348 2.72 29.96 -40.04
CA ASN A 348 2.45 30.02 -41.48
C ASN A 348 1.02 30.51 -41.79
N GLU A 349 0.01 30.11 -41.00
CA GLU A 349 -1.37 30.57 -41.20
C GLU A 349 -1.55 32.04 -40.78
N TYR A 350 -0.86 32.49 -39.73
CA TYR A 350 -0.84 33.89 -39.33
C TYR A 350 -0.22 34.79 -40.40
N GLU A 351 0.91 34.38 -41.00
CA GLU A 351 1.57 35.12 -42.08
C GLU A 351 0.71 35.21 -43.35
N LYS A 352 0.01 34.12 -43.72
CA LYS A 352 -0.96 34.13 -44.83
C LYS A 352 -2.15 35.07 -44.58
N GLY A 353 -2.61 35.18 -43.34
CA GLY A 353 -3.71 36.07 -42.95
C GLY A 353 -3.34 37.55 -43.04
N ARG A 354 -2.09 37.90 -42.73
CA ARG A 354 -1.58 39.29 -42.84
C ARG A 354 -1.36 39.76 -44.28
N GLY A 355 -1.18 38.85 -45.23
CA GLY A 355 -1.04 39.18 -46.65
C GLY A 355 -2.35 39.43 -47.41
N ARG A 356 -3.50 39.48 -46.73
CA ARG A 356 -4.84 39.68 -47.31
C ARG A 356 -5.50 41.02 -46.96
N ASN A 357 -4.73 42.01 -46.50
CA ASN A 357 -5.20 43.39 -46.34
C ASN A 357 -4.97 44.20 -47.62
#